data_AF-A0A382MQY0-F1
#
_entry.id   AF-A0A382MQY0-F1
#
_cell.length_a   1.000
_cell.length_b   1.000
_cell.length_c   1.000
_cell.angle_alpha   90.00
_cell.angle_beta   90.00
_cell.angle_gamma   90.00
#
_symmetry.space_group_name_H-M   'P 1'
#
loop_
_entity.id
_entity.type
_entity.pdbx_description
1 polymer ?
#
loop_
_entity_poly.entity_id
_entity_poly.type
_entity_poly.pdbx_seq_one_letter_code
_entity_poly.pdbx_strand_id
1 'polypeptide(L)'
;MFNEHPSQEENPLSIRTKRGSTRKFAAAVAVALVASVLALATPVGAKQSVTTARVEGADRYLTSTALSSAASLAGADSTDFVLVNGASYADALSAAALAGTKQGTIILLPADGTISASAVARMALATDVTIVGGYAALPATVETTMKTLRPTATITRLSGADRYATAAKVAQTILTGNIAAVNGLKSVFLASGTSFADAVIAAPGAYAGPNNSAATAVVPIMLTATDALSAPT
;
A
#
# COMPACT_ATOMS: atom_id res chain seq x y z
N MET A 1 -97.45 -33.12 22.56
CA MET A 1 -96.65 -34.35 22.78
C MET A 1 -96.58 -35.04 21.42
N PHE A 2 -95.37 -35.28 20.92
CA PHE A 2 -94.99 -35.89 19.64
C PHE A 2 -95.38 -35.14 18.35
N ASN A 3 -94.40 -34.42 17.79
CA ASN A 3 -94.38 -34.05 16.38
C ASN A 3 -93.38 -34.99 15.70
N GLU A 4 -93.89 -35.95 14.93
CA GLU A 4 -93.09 -36.92 14.20
C GLU A 4 -92.46 -36.28 12.95
N HIS A 5 -91.16 -36.47 12.79
CA HIS A 5 -90.40 -36.13 11.60
C HIS A 5 -90.65 -37.15 10.47
N PRO A 6 -90.99 -36.72 9.24
CA PRO A 6 -90.87 -37.58 8.07
C PRO A 6 -89.53 -37.37 7.35
N SER A 7 -88.80 -38.50 7.26
CA SER A 7 -88.13 -39.04 6.07
C SER A 7 -87.41 -38.08 5.11
N GLN A 8 -86.07 -38.19 5.09
CA GLN A 8 -85.25 -37.82 3.95
C GLN A 8 -84.58 -39.06 3.37
N GLU A 9 -84.68 -39.12 2.06
CA GLU A 9 -84.43 -40.19 1.10
C GLU A 9 -82.92 -40.41 0.92
N GLU A 10 -82.48 -41.68 0.87
CA GLU A 10 -81.10 -42.02 0.53
C GLU A 10 -80.78 -41.71 -0.93
N ASN A 11 -79.63 -41.08 -1.20
CA ASN A 11 -79.07 -40.97 -2.54
C ASN A 11 -77.61 -41.48 -2.51
N PRO A 12 -77.28 -42.59 -3.21
CA PRO A 12 -75.97 -43.22 -3.10
C PRO A 12 -74.85 -42.36 -3.71
N LEU A 13 -73.77 -42.22 -2.95
CA LEU A 13 -72.54 -41.53 -3.33
C LEU A 13 -71.93 -42.11 -4.62
N SER A 14 -71.94 -41.33 -5.71
CA SER A 14 -71.15 -41.60 -6.90
C SER A 14 -69.70 -41.11 -6.71
N ILE A 15 -68.73 -42.02 -6.64
CA ILE A 15 -67.31 -41.65 -6.61
C ILE A 15 -66.85 -41.44 -8.05
N ARG A 16 -66.78 -40.18 -8.48
CA ARG A 16 -66.12 -39.78 -9.74
C ARG A 16 -64.75 -39.20 -9.41
N THR A 17 -63.70 -40.01 -9.46
CA THR A 17 -62.32 -39.53 -9.27
C THR A 17 -61.89 -38.62 -10.42
N LYS A 18 -61.76 -37.31 -10.17
CA LYS A 18 -61.29 -36.31 -11.14
C LYS A 18 -59.77 -36.39 -11.26
N ARG A 19 -59.27 -37.24 -12.16
CA ARG A 19 -57.84 -37.31 -12.53
C ARG A 19 -57.51 -36.12 -13.44
N GLY A 20 -56.93 -35.05 -12.89
CA GLY A 20 -56.47 -33.94 -13.73
C GLY A 20 -56.03 -32.68 -13.00
N SER A 21 -54.85 -32.69 -12.37
CA SER A 21 -54.13 -31.44 -12.06
C SER A 21 -52.60 -31.58 -12.03
N THR A 22 -52.06 -32.80 -11.93
CA THR A 22 -50.61 -33.01 -11.73
C THR A 22 -49.76 -32.68 -12.96
N ARG A 23 -50.29 -32.78 -14.19
CA ARG A 23 -49.51 -32.51 -15.42
C ARG A 23 -49.29 -31.01 -15.69
N LYS A 24 -50.18 -30.13 -15.23
CA LYS A 24 -50.04 -28.68 -15.44
C LYS A 24 -49.06 -28.04 -14.44
N PHE A 25 -48.94 -28.61 -13.24
CA PHE A 25 -47.96 -28.15 -12.24
C PHE A 25 -46.54 -28.59 -12.57
N ALA A 26 -46.34 -29.82 -13.06
CA ALA A 26 -45.01 -30.31 -13.42
C ALA A 26 -44.36 -29.49 -14.56
N ALA A 27 -45.15 -29.05 -15.55
CA ALA A 27 -44.64 -28.23 -16.65
C ALA A 27 -44.25 -26.81 -16.22
N ALA A 28 -45.01 -26.19 -15.31
CA ALA A 28 -44.71 -24.85 -14.79
C ALA A 28 -43.44 -24.84 -13.91
N VAL A 29 -43.21 -25.90 -13.12
CA VAL A 29 -42.02 -26.02 -12.26
C VAL A 29 -40.75 -26.30 -13.09
N ALA A 30 -40.84 -27.07 -14.18
CA ALA A 30 -39.70 -27.35 -15.06
C ALA A 30 -39.23 -26.11 -15.84
N VAL A 31 -40.16 -25.27 -16.32
CA VAL A 31 -39.82 -24.02 -17.02
C VAL A 31 -39.20 -22.98 -16.06
N ALA A 32 -39.67 -22.92 -14.81
CA ALA A 32 -39.10 -22.04 -13.79
C ALA A 32 -37.68 -22.47 -13.34
N LEU A 33 -37.38 -23.77 -13.32
CA LEU A 33 -36.05 -24.29 -12.97
C LEU A 33 -35.03 -24.13 -14.11
N VAL A 34 -35.45 -24.23 -15.38
CA VAL A 34 -34.55 -23.97 -16.52
C VAL A 34 -34.27 -22.47 -16.66
N ALA A 35 -35.25 -21.61 -16.36
CA ALA A 35 -35.06 -20.16 -16.32
C ALA A 35 -34.17 -19.70 -15.15
N SER A 36 -34.18 -20.39 -14.00
CA SER A 36 -33.32 -20.04 -12.86
C SER A 36 -31.87 -20.53 -13.01
N VAL A 37 -31.63 -21.60 -13.77
CA VAL A 37 -30.27 -22.07 -14.07
C VAL A 37 -29.59 -21.23 -15.16
N LEU A 38 -30.36 -20.60 -16.06
CA LEU A 38 -29.80 -19.73 -17.11
C LEU A 38 -29.44 -18.31 -16.61
N ALA A 39 -29.86 -17.93 -15.40
CA ALA A 39 -29.62 -16.59 -14.82
C ALA A 39 -28.34 -16.47 -13.97
N LEU A 40 -27.54 -17.54 -13.81
CA LEU A 40 -26.32 -17.52 -12.98
C LEU A 40 -24.99 -17.52 -13.75
N ALA A 41 -25.03 -17.58 -15.09
CA ALA A 41 -23.82 -17.42 -15.88
C ALA A 41 -23.62 -15.95 -16.25
N THR A 42 -23.29 -15.10 -15.27
CA THR A 42 -22.59 -13.86 -15.61
C THR A 42 -21.23 -14.27 -16.17
N PRO A 43 -20.79 -13.75 -17.33
CA PRO A 43 -19.42 -13.96 -17.74
C PRO A 43 -18.52 -13.32 -16.66
N VAL A 44 -17.92 -14.16 -15.82
CA VAL A 44 -16.84 -13.78 -14.90
C VAL A 44 -15.62 -13.51 -15.76
N GLY A 45 -15.61 -12.30 -16.29
CA GLY A 45 -14.60 -11.79 -17.19
C GLY A 45 -14.73 -10.28 -17.24
N ALA A 46 -14.87 -9.64 -16.08
CA ALA A 46 -14.60 -8.22 -15.98
C ALA A 46 -13.14 -8.03 -16.42
N LYS A 47 -12.92 -7.56 -17.65
CA LYS A 47 -11.63 -6.98 -18.02
C LYS A 47 -11.40 -5.86 -17.02
N GLN A 48 -10.46 -6.07 -16.11
CA GLN A 48 -10.05 -5.03 -15.19
C GLN A 48 -9.45 -3.92 -16.07
N SER A 49 -10.20 -2.85 -16.28
CA SER A 49 -9.70 -1.69 -17.01
C SER A 49 -8.61 -1.07 -16.15
N VAL A 50 -7.36 -1.26 -16.57
CA VAL A 50 -6.21 -0.60 -15.94
C VAL A 50 -6.16 0.82 -16.50
N THR A 51 -6.55 1.79 -15.69
CA THR A 51 -6.29 3.19 -16.02
C THR A 51 -4.81 3.46 -15.80
N THR A 52 -4.08 3.79 -16.87
CA THR A 52 -2.68 4.16 -16.78
C THR A 52 -2.54 5.67 -16.61
N ALA A 53 -1.83 6.09 -15.58
CA ALA A 53 -1.39 7.47 -15.43
C ALA A 53 0.14 7.51 -15.47
N ARG A 54 0.70 8.46 -16.23
CA ARG A 54 2.13 8.74 -16.22
C ARG A 54 2.41 9.85 -15.24
N VAL A 55 3.33 9.62 -14.32
CA VAL A 55 3.86 10.64 -13.41
C VAL A 55 5.34 10.80 -13.73
N GLU A 56 5.73 11.98 -14.22
CA GLU A 56 7.09 12.25 -14.65
C GLU A 56 7.45 13.73 -14.45
N GLY A 57 8.75 14.01 -14.48
CA GLY A 57 9.31 15.35 -14.60
C GLY A 57 10.47 15.36 -15.60
N ALA A 58 11.02 16.53 -15.89
CA ALA A 58 12.10 16.66 -16.88
C ALA A 58 13.39 15.92 -16.48
N ASP A 59 13.55 15.61 -15.19
CA ASP A 59 14.64 14.81 -14.66
C ASP A 59 14.16 13.97 -13.46
N ARG A 60 15.10 13.23 -12.85
CA ARG A 60 14.84 12.38 -11.68
C ARG A 60 14.36 13.16 -10.46
N TYR A 61 14.80 14.40 -10.29
CA TYR A 61 14.48 15.24 -9.14
C TYR A 61 13.04 15.72 -9.26
N LEU A 62 12.67 16.28 -10.42
CA LEU A 62 11.31 16.71 -10.73
C LEU A 62 10.34 15.54 -10.80
N THR A 63 10.77 14.37 -11.27
CA THR A 63 9.96 13.14 -11.22
C THR A 63 9.65 12.75 -9.77
N SER A 64 10.62 12.82 -8.86
CA SER A 64 10.38 12.53 -7.43
C SER A 64 9.38 13.51 -6.80
N THR A 65 9.47 14.80 -7.15
CA THR A 65 8.51 15.80 -6.69
C THR A 65 7.11 15.57 -7.28
N ALA A 66 7.02 15.25 -8.57
CA ALA A 66 5.75 14.94 -9.23
C ALA A 66 5.08 13.71 -8.60
N LEU A 67 5.87 12.68 -8.26
CA LEU A 67 5.38 11.50 -7.55
C LEU A 67 4.86 11.85 -6.15
N SER A 68 5.56 12.71 -5.42
CA SER A 68 5.09 13.19 -4.11
C SER A 68 3.77 13.95 -4.21
N SER A 69 3.60 14.81 -5.21
CA SER A 69 2.35 15.52 -5.43
C SER A 69 1.21 14.57 -5.84
N ALA A 70 1.49 13.61 -6.72
CA ALA A 70 0.52 12.61 -7.16
C ALA A 70 0.05 11.72 -5.99
N ALA A 71 0.96 11.34 -5.09
CA ALA A 71 0.62 10.57 -3.89
C ALA A 71 -0.35 11.34 -2.98
N SER A 72 -0.13 12.64 -2.78
CA SER A 72 -1.07 13.48 -2.01
C SER A 72 -2.43 13.60 -2.67
N LEU A 73 -2.48 13.77 -4.00
CA LEU A 73 -3.75 13.78 -4.73
C LEU A 73 -4.52 12.44 -4.64
N ALA A 74 -3.82 11.34 -4.37
CA ALA A 74 -4.41 10.03 -4.11
C ALA A 74 -4.82 9.80 -2.64
N GLY A 75 -4.76 10.83 -1.79
CA GLY A 75 -5.16 10.78 -0.38
C GLY A 75 -4.01 10.47 0.60
N ALA A 76 -2.76 10.40 0.13
CA ALA A 76 -1.60 10.34 1.01
C ALA A 76 -1.18 11.75 1.44
N ASP A 77 -1.94 12.34 2.37
CA ASP A 77 -1.74 13.72 2.86
C ASP A 77 -0.58 13.87 3.86
N SER A 78 0.38 12.95 3.85
CA SER A 78 1.54 13.05 4.74
C SER A 78 2.36 14.30 4.44
N THR A 79 2.76 14.94 5.53
CA THR A 79 3.62 16.12 5.58
C THR A 79 5.04 15.75 6.04
N ASP A 80 5.35 14.46 6.04
CA ASP A 80 6.67 13.94 6.35
C ASP A 80 7.46 13.66 5.07
N PHE A 81 8.71 14.10 5.04
CA PHE A 81 9.58 13.99 3.87
C PHE A 81 10.91 13.35 4.20
N VAL A 82 11.43 12.56 3.27
CA VAL A 82 12.78 12.01 3.34
C VAL A 82 13.59 12.56 2.17
N LEU A 83 14.63 13.34 2.47
CA LEU A 83 15.50 13.97 1.47
C LEU A 83 16.75 13.13 1.28
N VAL A 84 17.04 12.77 0.04
CA VAL A 84 18.20 11.94 -0.32
C VAL A 84 18.90 12.46 -1.56
N ASN A 85 20.19 12.16 -1.72
CA ASN A 85 20.92 12.49 -2.94
C ASN A 85 20.46 11.58 -4.10
N GLY A 86 19.91 12.17 -5.16
CA GLY A 86 19.41 11.45 -6.34
C GLY A 86 20.49 10.94 -7.32
N ALA A 87 21.75 11.30 -7.09
CA ALA A 87 22.90 10.79 -7.84
C ALA A 87 23.51 9.53 -7.20
N SER A 88 23.33 9.31 -5.89
CA SER A 88 23.84 8.15 -5.15
C SER A 88 22.68 7.30 -4.61
N TYR A 89 22.45 6.15 -5.23
CA TYR A 89 21.28 5.32 -4.92
C TYR A 89 21.33 4.67 -3.53
N ALA A 90 22.50 4.40 -2.97
CA ALA A 90 22.61 3.60 -1.75
C ALA A 90 21.85 4.22 -0.56
N ASP A 91 21.93 5.54 -0.39
CA ASP A 91 21.22 6.25 0.68
C ASP A 91 19.70 6.26 0.43
N ALA A 92 19.29 6.42 -0.83
CA ALA A 92 17.89 6.39 -1.25
C ALA A 92 17.21 5.02 -1.02
N LEU A 93 17.97 3.92 -1.13
CA LEU A 93 17.43 2.57 -0.95
C LEU A 93 17.06 2.29 0.51
N SER A 94 17.94 2.65 1.43
CA SER A 94 17.66 2.51 2.87
C SER A 94 16.52 3.43 3.33
N ALA A 95 16.39 4.60 2.68
CA ALA A 95 15.36 5.58 2.98
C ALA A 95 13.92 5.13 2.63
N ALA A 96 13.74 4.14 1.74
CA ALA A 96 12.42 3.69 1.33
C ALA A 96 11.58 3.11 2.48
N ALA A 97 12.20 2.26 3.31
CA ALA A 97 11.55 1.72 4.51
C ALA A 97 11.22 2.84 5.51
N LEU A 98 12.12 3.81 5.66
CA LEU A 98 11.91 4.96 6.56
C LEU A 98 10.74 5.83 6.10
N ALA A 99 10.65 6.16 4.81
CA ALA A 99 9.51 6.88 4.25
C ALA A 99 8.20 6.13 4.53
N GLY A 100 8.22 4.80 4.44
CA GLY A 100 7.07 3.96 4.81
C GLY A 100 6.64 4.08 6.27
N THR A 101 7.57 4.13 7.22
CA THR A 101 7.22 4.32 8.65
C THR A 101 6.51 5.64 8.92
N LYS A 102 6.81 6.66 8.12
CA LYS A 102 6.27 8.02 8.27
C LYS A 102 5.05 8.27 7.39
N GLN A 103 4.65 7.26 6.59
CA GLN A 103 3.76 7.44 5.45
C GLN A 103 4.19 8.62 4.55
N GLY A 104 5.48 8.98 4.59
CA GLY A 104 6.05 10.18 4.00
C GLY A 104 6.52 9.93 2.58
N THR A 105 6.97 11.00 1.91
CA THR A 105 7.52 10.87 0.55
C THR A 105 9.03 11.07 0.48
N ILE A 106 9.68 10.32 -0.40
CA ILE A 106 11.08 10.55 -0.76
C ILE A 106 11.16 11.69 -1.78
N ILE A 107 12.01 12.67 -1.52
CA ILE A 107 12.37 13.72 -2.47
C ILE A 107 13.86 13.57 -2.81
N LEU A 108 14.17 13.46 -4.10
CA LEU A 108 15.53 13.40 -4.59
C LEU A 108 16.06 14.82 -4.79
N LEU A 109 17.23 15.10 -4.23
CA LEU A 109 17.96 16.34 -4.45
C LEU A 109 19.28 16.09 -5.19
N PRO A 110 19.77 17.03 -6.01
CA PRO A 110 21.11 16.95 -6.55
C PRO A 110 22.17 17.09 -5.43
N ALA A 111 23.40 16.66 -5.72
CA ALA A 111 24.49 16.65 -4.74
C ALA A 111 24.90 18.05 -4.24
N ASP A 112 24.60 19.10 -5.00
CA ASP A 112 24.81 20.49 -4.60
C ASP A 112 23.75 21.00 -3.60
N GLY A 113 22.72 20.19 -3.31
CA GLY A 113 21.64 20.53 -2.39
C GLY A 113 20.60 21.49 -2.98
N THR A 114 20.62 21.75 -4.29
CA THR A 114 19.64 22.62 -4.94
C THR A 114 18.23 22.06 -4.79
N ILE A 115 17.31 22.85 -4.25
CA ILE A 115 15.91 22.48 -4.08
C ILE A 115 15.07 23.23 -5.12
N SER A 116 14.37 22.49 -5.99
CA SER A 116 13.51 23.10 -7.00
C SER A 116 12.32 23.84 -6.38
N ALA A 117 11.76 24.83 -7.08
CA ALA A 117 10.59 25.57 -6.62
C ALA A 117 9.39 24.65 -6.35
N SER A 118 9.20 23.60 -7.16
CA SER A 118 8.14 22.61 -6.94
C SER A 118 8.37 21.78 -5.68
N ALA A 119 9.62 21.39 -5.38
CA ALA A 119 9.95 20.69 -4.16
C ALA A 119 9.76 21.59 -2.92
N VAL A 120 10.16 22.87 -3.01
CA VAL A 120 9.88 23.87 -1.96
C VAL A 120 8.38 23.99 -1.71
N ALA A 121 7.58 24.13 -2.76
CA ALA A 121 6.12 24.22 -2.64
C ALA A 121 5.53 22.96 -1.98
N ARG A 122 6.01 21.78 -2.37
CA ARG A 122 5.56 20.51 -1.77
C ARG A 122 5.91 20.42 -0.28
N MET A 123 7.09 20.89 0.12
CA MET A 123 7.59 20.83 1.49
C MET A 123 7.17 22.04 2.35
N ALA A 124 6.41 23.01 1.80
CA ALA A 124 5.92 24.17 2.55
C ALA A 124 4.94 23.81 3.68
N LEU A 125 4.40 22.60 3.66
CA LEU A 125 3.56 22.04 4.72
C LEU A 125 4.29 21.05 5.62
N ALA A 126 5.60 20.87 5.46
CA ALA A 126 6.31 19.81 6.17
C ALA A 126 6.24 19.96 7.69
N THR A 127 6.10 18.83 8.38
CA THR A 127 6.12 18.67 9.84
C THR A 127 7.36 17.92 10.32
N ASP A 128 7.78 16.90 9.56
CA ASP A 128 9.03 16.18 9.76
C ASP A 128 9.79 16.09 8.44
N VAL A 129 11.08 16.39 8.49
CA VAL A 129 11.99 16.22 7.36
C VAL A 129 13.20 15.46 7.83
N THR A 130 13.44 14.31 7.21
CA THR A 130 14.63 13.51 7.46
C THR A 130 15.57 13.55 6.27
N ILE A 131 16.78 14.05 6.48
CA ILE A 131 17.84 14.04 5.48
C ILE A 131 18.66 12.75 5.67
N VAL A 132 18.72 11.89 4.66
CA VAL A 132 19.55 10.68 4.70
C VAL A 132 20.80 10.90 3.85
N GLY A 133 21.95 10.66 4.47
CA GLY A 133 23.27 10.87 3.88
C GLY A 133 24.08 11.94 4.61
N GLY A 134 25.40 11.78 4.58
CA GLY A 134 26.35 12.75 5.15
C GLY A 134 26.44 14.05 4.36
N TYR A 135 27.25 14.99 4.83
CA TYR A 135 27.43 16.29 4.17
C TYR A 135 28.07 16.21 2.78
N ALA A 136 28.81 15.14 2.48
CA ALA A 136 29.32 14.86 1.14
C ALA A 136 28.21 14.44 0.15
N ALA A 137 27.10 13.88 0.65
CA ALA A 137 25.96 13.48 -0.17
C ALA A 137 24.97 14.64 -0.33
N LEU A 138 24.64 15.33 0.76
CA LEU A 138 23.80 16.53 0.75
C LEU A 138 24.39 17.59 1.68
N PRO A 139 24.73 18.79 1.18
CA PRO A 139 25.40 19.81 1.99
C PRO A 139 24.55 20.31 3.15
N ALA A 140 25.19 20.99 4.10
CA ALA A 140 24.51 21.56 5.27
C ALA A 140 23.47 22.63 4.87
N THR A 141 23.64 23.26 3.70
CA THR A 141 22.69 24.23 3.14
C THR A 141 21.28 23.69 3.02
N VAL A 142 21.10 22.39 2.71
CA VAL A 142 19.77 21.76 2.66
C VAL A 142 19.06 21.87 4.01
N GLU A 143 19.78 21.58 5.09
CA GLU A 143 19.22 21.66 6.45
C GLU A 143 18.88 23.10 6.82
N THR A 144 19.76 24.05 6.50
CA THR A 144 19.50 25.48 6.72
C THR A 144 18.29 25.95 5.93
N THR A 145 18.19 25.62 4.64
CA THR A 145 17.03 25.96 3.79
C THR A 145 15.74 25.40 4.37
N MET A 146 15.73 24.15 4.83
CA MET A 146 14.53 23.54 5.43
C MET A 146 14.14 24.19 6.76
N LYS A 147 15.11 24.54 7.61
CA LYS A 147 14.85 25.29 8.85
C LYS A 147 14.28 26.68 8.57
N THR A 148 14.74 27.35 7.52
CA THR A 148 14.18 28.64 7.09
C THR A 148 12.78 28.48 6.51
N LEU A 149 12.57 27.47 5.67
CA LEU A 149 11.27 27.21 5.02
C LEU A 149 10.20 26.79 6.04
N ARG A 150 10.58 25.96 7.02
CA ARG A 150 9.70 25.38 8.04
C ARG A 150 10.35 25.43 9.44
N PRO A 151 10.34 26.60 10.11
CA PRO A 151 10.95 26.76 11.42
C PRO A 151 10.36 25.86 12.52
N THR A 152 9.11 25.43 12.35
CA THR A 152 8.39 24.57 13.29
C THR A 152 8.51 23.08 12.96
N ALA A 153 9.11 22.71 11.82
CA ALA A 153 9.28 21.31 11.45
C ALA A 153 10.47 20.69 12.18
N THR A 154 10.36 19.41 12.48
CA THR A 154 11.48 18.61 12.98
C THR A 154 12.39 18.27 11.82
N ILE A 155 13.63 18.78 11.83
CA ILE A 155 14.63 18.49 10.79
C ILE A 155 15.72 17.59 11.39
N THR A 156 15.84 16.36 10.89
CA THR A 156 16.82 15.37 11.37
C THR A 156 17.72 14.91 10.25
N ARG A 157 19.01 14.71 10.51
CA ARG A 157 19.94 14.06 9.57
C ARG A 157 20.35 12.68 10.07
N LEU A 158 20.23 11.67 9.21
CA LEU A 158 20.72 10.31 9.44
C LEU A 158 21.89 10.05 8.50
N SER A 159 23.07 9.79 9.06
CA SER A 159 24.28 9.53 8.28
C SER A 159 25.25 8.65 9.05
N GLY A 160 26.00 7.83 8.35
CA GLY A 160 27.15 7.08 8.85
C GLY A 160 28.42 7.39 8.06
N ALA A 161 29.53 6.74 8.44
CA ALA A 161 30.82 6.88 7.77
C ALA A 161 30.80 6.40 6.31
N ASP A 162 29.90 5.46 6.01
CA ASP A 162 29.67 4.92 4.67
C ASP A 162 28.18 4.60 4.47
N ARG A 163 27.86 4.01 3.31
CA ARG A 163 26.51 3.60 2.93
C ARG A 163 25.92 2.53 3.86
N TYR A 164 26.76 1.67 4.43
CA TYR A 164 26.33 0.59 5.29
C TYR A 164 25.98 1.11 6.68
N ALA A 165 26.84 1.98 7.23
CA ALA A 165 26.60 2.67 8.49
C ALA A 165 25.37 3.61 8.40
N THR A 166 25.17 4.27 7.26
CA THR A 166 23.95 5.07 7.02
C THR A 166 22.71 4.17 7.03
N ALA A 167 22.73 3.04 6.30
CA ALA A 167 21.62 2.08 6.30
C ALA A 167 21.34 1.51 7.70
N ALA A 168 22.38 1.19 8.47
CA ALA A 168 22.25 0.75 9.87
C ALA A 168 21.60 1.83 10.74
N LYS A 169 22.01 3.10 10.59
CA LYS A 169 21.42 4.22 11.32
C LYS A 169 19.93 4.41 10.99
N VAL A 170 19.58 4.30 9.71
CA VAL A 170 18.17 4.33 9.27
C VAL A 170 17.39 3.17 9.87
N ALA A 171 17.94 1.95 9.84
CA ALA A 171 17.30 0.78 10.43
C ALA A 171 17.10 0.93 11.94
N GLN A 172 18.07 1.49 12.67
CA GLN A 172 17.94 1.81 14.11
C GLN A 172 16.79 2.79 14.37
N THR A 173 16.63 3.82 13.54
CA THR A 173 15.49 4.74 13.64
C THR A 173 14.15 4.04 13.36
N ILE A 174 14.11 3.07 12.46
CA ILE A 174 12.89 2.28 12.21
C ILE A 174 12.61 1.30 13.38
N LEU A 175 13.66 0.75 14.00
CA LEU A 175 13.59 -0.22 15.12
C LEU A 175 12.97 0.34 16.40
N THR A 176 12.93 1.67 16.56
CA THR A 176 12.18 2.31 17.65
C THR A 176 10.67 2.27 17.43
N GLY A 177 10.20 1.97 16.22
CA GLY A 177 8.79 1.82 15.87
C GLY A 177 8.32 0.37 15.76
N ASN A 178 7.17 0.17 15.11
CA ASN A 178 6.59 -1.15 14.86
C ASN A 178 7.24 -1.80 13.63
N ILE A 179 8.00 -2.86 13.85
CA ILE A 179 8.66 -3.65 12.81
C ILE A 179 7.98 -4.98 12.62
N ALA A 180 7.95 -5.45 11.37
CA ALA A 180 7.41 -6.76 11.07
C ALA A 180 8.21 -7.88 11.73
N ALA A 181 7.48 -8.87 12.24
CA ALA A 181 8.06 -10.10 12.72
C ALA A 181 7.80 -11.24 11.73
N VAL A 182 8.83 -12.01 11.42
CA VAL A 182 8.72 -13.31 10.74
C VAL A 182 9.02 -14.37 11.80
N ASN A 183 8.10 -15.31 11.99
CA ASN A 183 8.20 -16.35 13.03
C ASN A 183 8.44 -15.78 14.45
N GLY A 184 7.83 -14.64 14.77
CA GLY A 184 7.96 -13.99 16.08
C GLY A 184 9.27 -13.19 16.29
N LEU A 185 10.13 -13.09 15.27
CA LEU A 185 11.38 -12.34 15.33
C LEU A 185 11.32 -11.08 14.46
N LYS A 186 11.71 -9.93 15.02
CA LYS A 186 11.89 -8.69 14.26
C LYS A 186 12.80 -8.97 13.06
N SER A 187 12.33 -8.62 11.88
CA SER A 187 12.96 -9.03 10.62
C SER A 187 13.42 -7.82 9.80
N VAL A 188 14.36 -8.08 8.90
CA VAL A 188 15.01 -7.09 8.04
C VAL A 188 15.22 -7.68 6.65
N PHE A 189 15.11 -6.86 5.61
CA PHE A 189 15.57 -7.24 4.27
C PHE A 189 17.06 -6.94 4.15
N LEU A 190 17.81 -7.92 3.65
CA LEU A 190 19.21 -7.75 3.30
C LEU A 190 19.31 -7.58 1.79
N ALA A 191 20.00 -6.53 1.35
CA ALA A 191 20.26 -6.27 -0.05
C ALA A 191 21.73 -5.92 -0.28
N SER A 192 22.19 -6.10 -1.51
CA SER A 192 23.55 -5.70 -1.89
C SER A 192 23.72 -4.18 -1.73
N GLY A 193 24.81 -3.74 -1.09
CA GLY A 193 25.21 -2.32 -1.09
C GLY A 193 25.96 -1.88 -2.35
N THR A 194 26.21 -2.80 -3.27
CA THR A 194 26.92 -2.55 -4.54
C THR A 194 26.01 -2.61 -5.76
N SER A 195 24.78 -3.15 -5.62
CA SER A 195 23.74 -3.18 -6.66
C SER A 195 22.41 -2.69 -6.11
N PHE A 196 21.68 -1.87 -6.87
CA PHE A 196 20.44 -1.26 -6.39
C PHE A 196 19.18 -2.11 -6.64
N ALA A 197 19.24 -3.05 -7.60
CA ALA A 197 18.04 -3.70 -8.14
C ALA A 197 17.24 -4.45 -7.06
N ASP A 198 17.92 -5.23 -6.23
CA ASP A 198 17.30 -6.04 -5.18
C ASP A 198 16.58 -5.16 -4.14
N ALA A 199 17.23 -4.07 -3.74
CA ALA A 199 16.68 -3.15 -2.76
C ALA A 199 15.48 -2.35 -3.31
N VAL A 200 15.48 -1.97 -4.59
CA VAL A 200 14.33 -1.30 -5.22
C VAL A 200 13.12 -2.23 -5.26
N ILE A 201 13.32 -3.50 -5.62
CA ILE A 201 12.23 -4.49 -5.69
C ILE A 201 11.72 -4.83 -4.28
N ALA A 202 12.58 -4.80 -3.26
CA ALA A 202 12.18 -5.01 -1.88
C ALA A 202 11.41 -3.82 -1.27
N ALA A 203 11.56 -2.60 -1.80
CA ALA A 203 11.01 -1.38 -1.20
C ALA A 203 9.47 -1.39 -0.97
N PRO A 204 8.62 -1.87 -1.90
CA PRO A 204 7.18 -1.98 -1.63
C PRO A 204 6.86 -2.97 -0.51
N GLY A 205 7.59 -4.09 -0.42
CA GLY A 205 7.45 -5.06 0.67
C GLY A 205 7.97 -4.51 2.01
N ALA A 206 9.02 -3.70 1.96
CA ALA A 206 9.55 -2.98 3.12
C ALA A 206 8.49 -2.00 3.67
N TYR A 207 7.78 -1.30 2.79
CA TYR A 207 6.67 -0.40 3.12
C TYR A 207 5.44 -1.14 3.67
N ALA A 208 4.97 -2.17 2.98
CA ALA A 208 3.68 -2.81 3.26
C ALA A 208 3.72 -3.87 4.38
N GLY A 209 4.92 -4.31 4.76
CA GLY A 209 5.11 -5.44 5.66
C GLY A 209 4.72 -6.78 5.03
N PRO A 210 4.94 -7.91 5.75
CA PRO A 210 4.72 -9.27 5.22
C PRO A 210 3.25 -9.60 4.90
N ASN A 211 2.30 -8.78 5.36
CA ASN A 211 0.86 -9.06 5.28
C ASN A 211 0.05 -8.00 4.51
N ASN A 212 0.69 -7.10 3.75
CA ASN A 212 0.04 -6.02 2.98
C ASN A 212 -0.92 -5.14 3.80
N SER A 213 -0.73 -5.05 5.12
CA SER A 213 -1.53 -4.18 5.98
C SER A 213 -0.73 -2.91 6.23
N ALA A 214 -1.18 -1.80 5.61
CA ALA A 214 -0.65 -0.45 5.79
C ALA A 214 -0.68 0.05 7.26
N ALA A 215 -1.13 -0.78 8.20
CA ALA A 215 -1.45 -0.40 9.56
C ALA A 215 -0.42 -0.80 10.63
N THR A 216 0.58 -1.67 10.44
CA THR A 216 1.36 -2.08 11.65
C THR A 216 2.79 -2.60 11.54
N ALA A 217 3.44 -2.75 10.37
CA ALA A 217 4.81 -3.28 10.41
C ALA A 217 5.63 -3.00 9.15
N VAL A 218 6.62 -2.11 9.26
CA VAL A 218 7.63 -1.88 8.21
C VAL A 218 8.77 -2.88 8.38
N VAL A 219 9.41 -3.28 7.29
CA VAL A 219 10.64 -4.09 7.32
C VAL A 219 11.81 -3.20 6.89
N PRO A 220 12.80 -2.92 7.76
CA PRO A 220 13.97 -2.15 7.34
C PRO A 220 14.73 -2.85 6.21
N ILE A 221 15.43 -2.07 5.38
CA ILE A 221 16.38 -2.59 4.39
C ILE A 221 17.78 -2.28 4.89
N MET A 222 18.58 -3.32 5.13
CA MET A 222 20.02 -3.19 5.40
C MET A 222 20.85 -3.58 4.18
N LEU A 223 21.94 -2.85 4.00
CA LEU A 223 22.89 -3.06 2.92
C LEU A 223 24.09 -3.86 3.43
N THR A 224 24.57 -4.81 2.63
CA THR A 224 25.77 -5.62 2.96
C THR A 224 26.82 -5.53 1.85
N ALA A 225 28.07 -5.80 2.22
CA ALA A 225 29.09 -6.16 1.23
C ALA A 225 28.84 -7.58 0.71
N THR A 226 29.51 -7.96 -0.38
CA THR A 226 29.31 -9.27 -1.04
C THR A 226 29.72 -10.47 -0.19
N ASP A 227 30.57 -10.25 0.81
CA ASP A 227 31.27 -11.28 1.58
C ASP A 227 31.16 -11.10 3.11
N ALA A 228 30.57 -10.00 3.58
CA ALA A 228 30.45 -9.72 5.00
C ALA A 228 29.18 -8.93 5.36
N LEU A 229 28.64 -9.24 6.53
CA LEU A 229 27.75 -8.33 7.26
C LEU A 229 28.61 -7.19 7.81
N SER A 230 28.17 -5.96 7.60
CA SER A 230 28.80 -4.78 8.17
C SER A 230 28.89 -4.91 9.69
N ALA A 231 30.02 -4.49 10.27
CA ALA A 231 30.23 -4.60 11.71
C ALA A 231 29.08 -3.96 12.49
N PRO A 232 28.68 -4.54 13.64
CA PRO A 232 27.61 -3.97 14.45
C PRO A 232 28.00 -2.55 14.90
N THR A 233 27.18 -1.57 14.54
CA THR A 233 27.29 -0.16 14.95
C THR A 233 26.33 0.15 16.08
#